data_AF-A0A6I1I731-F1
#
_entry.id   AF-A0A6I1I731-F1
#
_cell.length_a   1.000
_cell.length_b   1.000
_cell.length_c   1.000
_cell.angle_alpha   90.00
_cell.angle_beta   90.00
_cell.angle_gamma   90.00
#
_symmetry.space_group_name_H-M   'P 1'
#
loop_
_entity.id
_entity.type
_entity.pdbx_description
1 polymer ?
#
loop_
_entity_poly.entity_id
_entity_poly.type
_entity_poly.pdbx_seq_one_letter_code
_entity_poly.pdbx_strand_id
1 'polypeptide(L)'
;MTALAVDFVASYTPSSEAKIAFAWNGRHGADFDDANMAFRTVIGDYFEEHAQACSLPLIAALYRAETQWAKEAWCVRSVVAELAQELLQRGGVAYLDVYLAGACCGMDAYMESGNISLSKTRCEELLAYCKASAFNAEAGLRERWTMLAQRFACLLAGAA
;
A
#
# COMPACT_ATOMS: atom_id res chain seq x y z
N MET A 1 1.11 21.73 12.75
CA MET A 1 1.57 20.53 12.00
C MET A 1 0.93 20.46 10.62
N THR A 2 -0.34 20.84 10.47
CA THR A 2 -1.10 20.84 9.20
C THR A 2 -0.40 21.57 8.03
N ALA A 3 0.18 22.75 8.24
CA ALA A 3 0.86 23.50 7.15
C ALA A 3 2.06 22.73 6.53
N LEU A 4 2.86 22.06 7.37
CA LEU A 4 4.01 21.26 6.92
C LEU A 4 3.56 20.08 6.05
N ALA A 5 2.46 19.43 6.42
CA ALA A 5 1.89 18.32 5.67
C ALA A 5 1.32 18.78 4.31
N VAL A 6 0.55 19.87 4.31
CA VAL A 6 0.02 20.49 3.09
C VAL A 6 1.14 20.81 2.11
N ASP A 7 2.19 21.50 2.57
CA ASP A 7 3.32 21.89 1.72
C ASP A 7 4.06 20.67 1.16
N PHE A 8 4.30 19.65 1.99
CA PHE A 8 4.97 18.43 1.55
C PHE A 8 4.14 17.65 0.54
N VAL A 9 2.84 17.47 0.77
CA VAL A 9 1.92 16.75 -0.12
C VAL A 9 1.81 17.46 -1.47
N ALA A 10 1.64 18.80 -1.45
CA ALA A 10 1.49 19.59 -2.66
C ALA A 10 2.76 19.63 -3.53
N SER A 11 3.94 19.55 -2.90
CA SER A 11 5.24 19.57 -3.59
C SER A 11 5.89 18.20 -3.76
N TYR A 12 5.19 17.11 -3.39
CA TYR A 12 5.77 15.78 -3.37
C TYR A 12 6.24 15.34 -4.75
N THR A 13 7.49 14.87 -4.78
CA THR A 13 8.07 14.15 -5.93
C THR A 13 8.87 12.95 -5.43
N PRO A 14 9.15 11.93 -6.26
CA PRO A 14 9.93 10.77 -5.84
C PRO A 14 11.32 11.11 -5.26
N SER A 15 11.93 12.24 -5.63
CA SER A 15 13.20 12.69 -5.03
C SER A 15 13.08 13.11 -3.56
N SER A 16 11.87 13.38 -3.08
CA SER A 16 11.58 13.71 -1.68
C SER A 16 11.16 12.51 -0.83
N GLU A 17 11.06 11.30 -1.42
CA GLU A 17 10.63 10.07 -0.75
C GLU A 17 11.46 9.74 0.50
N ALA A 18 12.75 10.06 0.49
CA ALA A 18 13.68 9.79 1.60
C ALA A 18 13.23 10.39 2.94
N LYS A 19 12.37 11.43 2.94
CA LYS A 19 11.84 12.06 4.16
C LYS A 19 10.74 11.25 4.83
N ILE A 20 10.06 10.38 4.08
CA ILE A 20 8.96 9.56 4.58
C ILE A 20 9.27 8.06 4.50
N ALA A 21 10.33 7.65 3.79
CA ALA A 21 10.74 6.25 3.70
C ALA A 21 10.98 5.63 5.09
N PHE A 22 10.80 4.31 5.20
CA PHE A 22 11.16 3.57 6.40
C PHE A 22 12.68 3.67 6.65
N ALA A 23 13.08 4.28 7.77
CA ALA A 23 14.47 4.57 8.11
C ALA A 23 14.89 3.84 9.39
N TRP A 24 14.93 2.52 9.30
CA TRP A 24 15.20 1.62 10.42
C TRP A 24 16.63 1.69 10.95
N ASN A 25 16.76 1.66 12.28
CA ASN A 25 18.06 1.59 12.97
C ASN A 25 18.69 0.18 13.05
N GLY A 26 18.03 -0.86 12.52
CA GLY A 26 18.51 -2.25 12.55
C GLY A 26 18.24 -3.00 13.86
N ARG A 27 17.47 -2.43 14.79
CA ARG A 27 17.14 -3.01 16.11
C ARG A 27 15.64 -3.30 16.25
N HIS A 28 15.28 -4.19 17.17
CA HIS A 28 13.88 -4.58 17.42
C HIS A 28 13.49 -4.34 18.89
N GLY A 29 12.19 -4.46 19.19
CA GLY A 29 11.68 -4.36 20.55
C GLY A 29 11.82 -2.95 21.13
N ALA A 30 12.30 -2.83 22.37
CA ALA A 30 12.43 -1.53 23.06
C ALA A 30 13.41 -0.55 22.38
N ASP A 31 14.36 -1.08 21.60
CA ASP A 31 15.34 -0.28 20.86
C ASP A 31 14.93 -0.04 19.39
N PHE A 32 13.75 -0.51 18.98
CA PHE A 32 13.25 -0.27 17.63
C PHE A 32 13.05 1.23 17.40
N ASP A 33 13.66 1.74 16.34
CA ASP A 33 13.50 3.13 15.93
C ASP A 33 13.44 3.25 14.41
N ASP A 34 12.61 4.17 13.97
CA ASP A 34 12.51 4.63 12.59
C ASP A 34 12.55 6.15 12.60
N ALA A 35 13.68 6.70 12.12
CA ALA A 35 13.98 8.13 12.16
C ALA A 35 12.93 8.99 11.44
N ASN A 36 12.20 8.40 10.48
CA ASN A 36 11.20 9.10 9.70
C ASN A 36 9.77 8.88 10.20
N MET A 37 9.55 7.99 11.18
CA MET A 37 8.21 7.61 11.64
C MET A 37 7.38 8.81 12.06
N ALA A 38 7.95 9.72 12.86
CA ALA A 38 7.20 10.89 13.34
C ALA A 38 6.66 11.77 12.21
N PHE A 39 7.49 12.05 11.19
CA PHE A 39 7.06 12.85 10.05
C PHE A 39 6.12 12.06 9.13
N ARG A 40 6.41 10.78 8.88
CA ARG A 40 5.53 9.91 8.09
C ARG A 40 4.14 9.77 8.71
N THR A 41 4.03 9.66 10.04
CA THR A 41 2.75 9.66 10.74
C THR A 41 1.95 10.93 10.43
N VAL A 42 2.56 12.11 10.53
CA VAL A 42 1.90 13.39 10.18
C VAL A 42 1.38 13.40 8.73
N ILE A 43 2.11 12.81 7.79
CA ILE A 43 1.66 12.71 6.38
C ILE A 43 0.56 11.65 6.23
N GLY A 44 0.64 10.54 6.96
CA GLY A 44 -0.39 9.51 7.00
C GLY A 44 -1.72 10.05 7.55
N ASP A 45 -1.68 10.76 8.67
CA ASP A 45 -2.87 11.36 9.28
C ASP A 45 -3.50 12.41 8.35
N TYR A 46 -2.68 13.21 7.65
CA TYR A 46 -3.16 14.12 6.62
C TYR A 46 -3.82 13.37 5.44
N PHE A 47 -3.27 12.22 5.05
CA PHE A 47 -3.85 11.39 3.99
C PHE A 47 -5.23 10.84 4.37
N GLU A 48 -5.43 10.37 5.60
CA GLU A 48 -6.74 9.85 6.06
C GLU A 48 -7.86 10.92 5.92
N GLU A 49 -7.53 12.20 6.15
CA GLU A 49 -8.49 13.31 6.01
C GLU A 49 -8.58 13.86 4.57
N HIS A 50 -7.53 13.68 3.76
CA HIS A 50 -7.36 14.38 2.47
C HIS A 50 -6.81 13.49 1.35
N ALA A 51 -7.22 12.22 1.28
CA ALA A 51 -6.69 11.22 0.35
C ALA A 51 -6.62 11.67 -1.13
N GLN A 52 -7.60 12.48 -1.58
CA GLN A 52 -7.64 13.00 -2.95
C GLN A 52 -6.57 14.06 -3.26
N ALA A 53 -6.04 14.76 -2.24
CA ALA A 53 -4.93 15.69 -2.41
C ALA A 53 -3.59 14.96 -2.56
N CYS A 54 -3.49 13.72 -2.08
CA CYS A 54 -2.28 12.91 -2.17
C CYS A 54 -2.13 12.28 -3.55
N SER A 55 -0.97 12.46 -4.18
CA SER A 55 -0.67 11.83 -5.48
C SER A 55 -0.44 10.32 -5.35
N LEU A 56 -0.68 9.55 -6.42
CA LEU A 56 -0.41 8.11 -6.43
C LEU A 56 1.04 7.75 -6.07
N PRO A 57 2.08 8.46 -6.56
CA PRO A 57 3.46 8.23 -6.12
C PRO A 57 3.67 8.44 -4.62
N LEU A 58 2.99 9.41 -4.01
CA LEU A 58 3.06 9.63 -2.56
C LEU A 58 2.40 8.47 -1.81
N ILE A 59 1.19 8.07 -2.23
CA ILE A 59 0.45 6.96 -1.64
C ILE A 59 1.27 5.66 -1.72
N ALA A 60 1.91 5.40 -2.87
CA ALA A 60 2.79 4.26 -3.07
C ALA A 60 4.00 4.27 -2.11
N ALA A 61 4.62 5.43 -1.90
CA ALA A 61 5.75 5.59 -0.99
C ALA A 61 5.34 5.40 0.48
N LEU A 62 4.22 5.99 0.90
CA LEU A 62 3.65 5.80 2.24
C LEU A 62 3.32 4.33 2.48
N TYR A 63 2.61 3.69 1.55
CA TYR A 63 2.25 2.27 1.66
C TYR A 63 3.47 1.37 1.81
N ARG A 64 4.51 1.60 1.01
CA ARG A 64 5.78 0.86 1.11
C ARG A 64 6.43 1.06 2.49
N ALA A 65 6.53 2.29 2.95
CA ALA A 65 7.17 2.59 4.24
C ALA A 65 6.38 2.00 5.43
N GLU A 66 5.05 2.11 5.41
CA GLU A 66 4.18 1.59 6.47
C GLU A 66 4.19 0.06 6.52
N THR A 67 4.19 -0.62 5.37
CA THR A 67 4.25 -2.10 5.34
C THR A 67 5.63 -2.64 5.74
N GLN A 68 6.71 -1.93 5.43
CA GLN A 68 8.06 -2.25 5.93
C GLN A 68 8.18 -2.01 7.43
N TRP A 69 7.66 -0.88 7.92
CA TRP A 69 7.59 -0.58 9.34
C TRP A 69 6.81 -1.65 10.10
N ALA A 70 5.66 -2.08 9.56
CA ALA A 70 4.81 -3.06 10.21
C ALA A 70 5.51 -4.40 10.46
N LYS A 71 6.34 -4.84 9.50
CA LYS A 71 7.15 -6.05 9.62
C LYS A 71 8.10 -6.01 10.82
N GLU A 72 8.75 -4.87 11.05
CA GLU A 72 9.77 -4.75 12.10
C GLU A 72 9.20 -4.29 13.45
N ALA A 73 8.05 -3.59 13.43
CA ALA A 73 7.31 -3.17 14.61
C ALA A 73 6.35 -4.24 15.17
N TRP A 74 6.14 -5.34 14.44
CA TRP A 74 5.20 -6.43 14.78
C TRP A 74 3.78 -5.94 15.07
N CYS A 75 3.36 -4.92 14.33
CA CYS A 75 2.01 -4.38 14.34
C CYS A 75 1.79 -3.59 13.06
N VAL A 76 0.55 -3.18 12.77
CA VAL A 76 0.22 -2.42 11.57
C VAL A 76 -0.60 -1.20 11.94
N ARG A 77 -0.37 -0.09 11.24
CA ARG A 77 -1.21 1.11 11.34
C ARG A 77 -2.44 0.97 10.43
N SER A 78 -3.59 1.44 10.89
CA SER A 78 -4.86 1.43 10.15
C SER A 78 -4.76 2.07 8.77
N VAL A 79 -3.92 3.10 8.62
CA VAL A 79 -3.69 3.81 7.36
C VAL A 79 -3.25 2.88 6.22
N VAL A 80 -2.69 1.70 6.50
CA VAL A 80 -2.29 0.71 5.48
C VAL A 80 -3.48 0.26 4.63
N ALA A 81 -4.65 0.02 5.22
CA ALA A 81 -5.85 -0.38 4.48
C ALA A 81 -6.30 0.73 3.52
N GLU A 82 -6.33 1.97 4.00
CA GLU A 82 -6.74 3.13 3.19
C GLU A 82 -5.73 3.46 2.07
N LEU A 83 -4.43 3.33 2.36
CA LEU A 83 -3.38 3.45 1.35
C LEU A 83 -3.52 2.37 0.29
N ALA A 84 -3.73 1.10 0.68
CA ALA A 84 -3.96 -0.01 -0.26
C ALA A 84 -5.22 0.21 -1.11
N GLN A 85 -6.30 0.66 -0.47
CA GLN A 85 -7.57 1.01 -1.10
C GLN A 85 -7.34 2.05 -2.20
N GLU A 86 -6.74 3.20 -1.87
CA GLU A 86 -6.53 4.28 -2.84
C GLU A 86 -5.53 3.91 -3.93
N LEU A 87 -4.47 3.18 -3.57
CA LEU A 87 -3.45 2.71 -4.50
C LEU A 87 -4.07 1.84 -5.61
N LEU A 88 -4.93 0.89 -5.25
CA LEU A 88 -5.60 0.04 -6.23
C LEU A 88 -6.80 0.73 -6.88
N GLN A 89 -7.62 1.46 -6.12
CA GLN A 89 -8.82 2.13 -6.63
C GLN A 89 -8.47 3.16 -7.71
N ARG A 90 -7.40 3.93 -7.53
CA ARG A 90 -6.97 4.98 -8.47
C ARG A 90 -5.87 4.48 -9.41
N GLY A 91 -4.91 3.72 -8.90
CA GLY A 91 -3.74 3.28 -9.67
C GLY A 91 -3.93 2.00 -10.47
N GLY A 92 -4.83 1.12 -10.05
CA GLY A 92 -5.14 -0.12 -10.76
C GLY A 92 -3.94 -1.02 -11.01
N VAL A 93 -3.91 -1.63 -12.19
CA VAL A 93 -2.84 -2.55 -12.62
C VAL A 93 -1.46 -1.91 -12.53
N ALA A 94 -1.34 -0.60 -12.83
CA ALA A 94 -0.06 0.11 -12.82
C ALA A 94 0.63 0.12 -11.44
N TYR A 95 -0.14 -0.04 -10.36
CA TYR A 95 0.38 -0.07 -8.98
C TYR A 95 0.21 -1.44 -8.30
N LEU A 96 -0.23 -2.47 -9.05
CA LEU A 96 -0.47 -3.79 -8.50
C LEU A 96 0.81 -4.41 -7.91
N ASP A 97 1.96 -4.26 -8.57
CA ASP A 97 3.22 -4.78 -8.01
C ASP A 97 3.65 -4.05 -6.74
N VAL A 98 3.37 -2.75 -6.60
CA VAL A 98 3.62 -2.00 -5.36
C VAL A 98 2.73 -2.51 -4.24
N TYR A 99 1.43 -2.69 -4.52
CA TYR A 99 0.48 -3.28 -3.58
C TYR A 99 0.96 -4.65 -3.09
N LEU A 100 1.40 -5.51 -4.01
CA LEU A 100 1.85 -6.86 -3.70
C LEU A 100 3.14 -6.89 -2.89
N ALA A 101 4.12 -6.06 -3.24
CA ALA A 101 5.36 -5.95 -2.49
C ALA A 101 5.10 -5.57 -1.03
N GLY A 102 4.20 -4.61 -0.78
CA GLY A 102 3.81 -4.22 0.58
C GLY A 102 3.00 -5.29 1.31
N ALA A 103 1.97 -5.85 0.65
CA ALA A 103 1.11 -6.87 1.26
C ALA A 103 1.89 -8.14 1.64
N CYS A 104 2.96 -8.46 0.90
CA CYS A 104 3.82 -9.60 1.19
C CYS A 104 4.96 -9.31 2.20
N CYS A 105 5.05 -8.11 2.80
CA CYS A 105 6.09 -7.80 3.79
C CYS A 105 5.94 -8.61 5.09
N GLY A 106 4.71 -8.97 5.47
CA GLY A 106 4.42 -9.70 6.71
C GLY A 106 2.94 -10.00 6.87
N MET A 107 2.58 -10.81 7.87
CA MET A 107 1.18 -11.23 8.09
C MET A 107 0.27 -10.04 8.41
N ASP A 108 0.70 -9.11 9.25
CA ASP A 108 -0.11 -7.93 9.62
C ASP A 108 -0.35 -7.03 8.40
N ALA A 109 0.70 -6.76 7.61
CA ALA A 109 0.59 -6.02 6.37
C ALA A 109 -0.33 -6.72 5.36
N TYR A 110 -0.26 -8.05 5.25
CA TYR A 110 -1.13 -8.83 4.37
C TYR A 110 -2.61 -8.71 4.77
N MET A 111 -2.91 -8.85 6.06
CA MET A 111 -4.28 -8.76 6.58
C MET A 111 -4.85 -7.35 6.40
N GLU A 112 -4.08 -6.31 6.73
CA GLU A 112 -4.56 -4.93 6.67
C GLU A 112 -4.69 -4.42 5.22
N SER A 113 -3.72 -4.73 4.35
CA SER A 113 -3.86 -4.50 2.90
C SER A 113 -5.02 -5.32 2.29
N GLY A 114 -5.41 -6.37 3.01
CA GLY A 114 -6.57 -7.21 2.79
C GLY A 114 -7.90 -6.48 2.90
N ASN A 115 -7.98 -5.48 3.77
CA ASN A 115 -9.19 -4.83 4.25
C ASN A 115 -9.63 -3.66 3.36
N ILE A 116 -10.00 -3.97 2.12
CA ILE A 116 -10.34 -2.97 1.09
C ILE A 116 -11.68 -3.27 0.41
N SER A 117 -12.29 -2.24 -0.17
CA SER A 117 -13.55 -2.31 -0.94
C SER A 117 -13.40 -1.53 -2.25
N LEU A 118 -13.10 -2.24 -3.33
CA LEU A 118 -12.88 -1.64 -4.65
C LEU A 118 -14.17 -1.57 -5.46
N SER A 119 -14.26 -0.61 -6.38
CA SER A 119 -15.38 -0.54 -7.32
C SER A 119 -15.41 -1.76 -8.24
N LYS A 120 -16.62 -2.13 -8.71
CA LYS A 120 -16.83 -3.25 -9.63
C LYS A 120 -15.88 -3.21 -10.84
N THR A 121 -15.80 -2.07 -11.51
CA THR A 121 -14.92 -1.87 -12.67
C THR A 121 -13.45 -2.11 -12.32
N ARG A 122 -13.01 -1.68 -11.13
CA ARG A 122 -11.63 -1.90 -10.70
C ARG A 122 -11.35 -3.37 -10.40
N CYS A 123 -12.28 -4.05 -9.73
CA CYS A 123 -12.19 -5.48 -9.50
C CYS A 123 -12.12 -6.27 -10.82
N GLU A 124 -12.95 -5.92 -11.82
CA GLU A 124 -12.96 -6.56 -13.14
C GLU A 124 -11.64 -6.40 -13.88
N GLU A 125 -11.07 -5.19 -13.90
CA GLU A 125 -9.77 -4.91 -14.51
C GLU A 125 -8.64 -5.72 -13.85
N LEU A 126 -8.53 -5.66 -12.52
CA LEU A 126 -7.48 -6.36 -11.77
C LEU A 126 -7.61 -7.88 -11.92
N LEU A 127 -8.85 -8.40 -11.90
CA LEU A 127 -9.14 -9.81 -12.13
C LEU A 127 -8.72 -10.26 -13.53
N ALA A 128 -9.08 -9.49 -14.56
CA ALA A 128 -8.72 -9.80 -15.94
C ALA A 128 -7.20 -9.83 -16.12
N TYR A 129 -6.50 -8.83 -15.56
CA TYR A 129 -5.05 -8.78 -15.59
C TYR A 129 -4.43 -9.99 -14.88
N CYS A 130 -4.86 -10.33 -13.66
CA CYS A 130 -4.31 -11.46 -12.92
C CYS A 130 -4.53 -12.80 -13.66
N LYS A 131 -5.70 -13.00 -14.28
CA LYS A 131 -5.97 -14.20 -15.10
C LYS A 131 -5.04 -14.30 -16.31
N ALA A 132 -4.83 -13.19 -17.03
CA ALA A 132 -3.92 -13.14 -18.16
C ALA A 132 -2.47 -13.41 -17.73
N SER A 133 -2.03 -12.81 -16.62
CA SER A 133 -0.69 -13.03 -16.07
C SER A 133 -0.49 -14.47 -15.60
N ALA A 134 -1.49 -15.10 -14.97
CA ALA A 134 -1.43 -16.52 -14.58
C ALA A 134 -1.27 -17.46 -15.78
N PHE A 135 -1.98 -17.17 -16.88
CA PHE A 135 -1.92 -17.96 -18.11
C PHE A 135 -0.53 -17.92 -18.75
N ASN A 136 0.10 -16.74 -18.76
CA ASN A 136 1.41 -16.53 -19.39
C ASN A 136 2.61 -16.87 -18.47
N ALA A 137 2.37 -17.12 -17.19
CA ALA A 137 3.41 -17.30 -16.20
C ALA A 137 3.99 -18.73 -16.16
N GLU A 138 5.29 -18.80 -15.85
CA GLU A 138 5.93 -20.01 -15.33
C GLU A 138 5.28 -20.49 -14.03
N ALA A 139 5.46 -21.77 -13.67
CA ALA A 139 4.74 -22.41 -12.58
C ALA A 139 4.80 -21.64 -11.24
N GLY A 140 5.97 -21.13 -10.85
CA GLY A 140 6.14 -20.40 -9.58
C GLY A 140 5.45 -19.03 -9.53
N LEU A 141 5.32 -18.35 -10.68
CA LEU A 141 4.62 -17.07 -10.77
C LEU A 141 3.11 -17.26 -10.98
N ARG A 142 2.71 -18.38 -11.58
CA ARG A 142 1.29 -18.72 -11.83
C ARG A 142 0.48 -18.80 -10.55
N GLU A 143 1.02 -19.40 -9.49
CA GLU A 143 0.33 -19.52 -8.21
C GLU A 143 0.04 -18.15 -7.60
N ARG A 144 1.03 -17.25 -7.58
CA ARG A 144 0.87 -15.85 -7.15
C ARG A 144 -0.29 -15.17 -7.88
N TRP A 145 -0.32 -15.24 -9.20
CA TRP A 145 -1.39 -14.61 -10.00
C TRP A 145 -2.76 -15.26 -9.79
N THR A 146 -2.80 -16.58 -9.56
CA THR A 146 -4.04 -17.32 -9.30
C THR A 146 -4.65 -16.91 -7.96
N MET A 147 -3.84 -16.78 -6.91
CA MET A 147 -4.31 -16.30 -5.60
C MET A 147 -4.90 -14.90 -5.69
N LEU A 148 -4.27 -14.00 -6.47
CA LEU A 148 -4.78 -12.64 -6.66
C LEU A 148 -6.06 -12.61 -7.49
N ALA A 149 -6.14 -13.42 -8.54
CA ALA A 149 -7.38 -13.57 -9.29
C ALA A 149 -8.52 -14.04 -8.38
N GLN A 150 -8.27 -15.00 -7.47
CA GLN A 150 -9.28 -15.43 -6.50
C GLN A 150 -9.68 -14.29 -5.56
N ARG A 151 -8.71 -13.52 -5.03
CA ARG A 151 -8.97 -12.36 -4.18
C ARG A 151 -9.87 -11.32 -4.87
N PHE A 152 -9.51 -10.90 -6.08
CA PHE A 152 -10.31 -9.90 -6.82
C PHE A 152 -11.66 -10.44 -7.27
N ALA A 153 -11.80 -11.75 -7.50
CA ALA A 153 -13.10 -12.38 -7.73
C ALA A 153 -13.99 -12.33 -6.48
N CYS A 154 -13.44 -12.56 -5.28
CA CYS A 154 -14.18 -12.41 -4.03
C CYS A 154 -14.62 -10.96 -3.80
N LEU A 155 -13.72 -9.98 -4.01
CA LEU A 155 -14.06 -8.56 -3.91
C LEU A 155 -15.14 -8.16 -4.94
N LEU A 156 -15.05 -8.67 -6.17
CA LEU A 156 -16.05 -8.45 -7.21
C LEU A 156 -17.43 -9.00 -6.82
N ALA A 157 -17.47 -10.19 -6.21
CA ALA A 157 -18.73 -10.79 -5.77
C ALA A 157 -19.40 -10.02 -4.62
N GLY A 158 -18.61 -9.30 -3.81
CA GLY A 158 -19.09 -8.43 -2.74
C GLY A 158 -19.32 -6.97 -3.14
N ALA A 159 -18.90 -6.56 -4.34
CA ALA A 159 -19.09 -5.19 -4.82
C ALA A 159 -20.55 -4.97 -5.24
N ALA A 160 -21.25 -4.10 -4.52
CA ALA A 160 -22.61 -3.67 -4.83
C ALA A 160 -22.66 -2.75 -6.08
#